data_AF-A0A562V1C1-F1
#
_entry.id   AF-A0A562V1C1-F1
#
_cell.length_a   1.000
_cell.length_b   1.000
_cell.length_c   1.000
_cell.angle_alpha   90.00
_cell.angle_beta   90.00
_cell.angle_gamma   90.00
#
_symmetry.space_group_name_H-M   'P 1'
#
loop_
_entity.id
_entity.type
_entity.pdbx_description
1 polymer ?
#
loop_
_entity_poly.entity_id
_entity_poly.type
_entity_poly.pdbx_seq_one_letter_code
_entity_poly.pdbx_strand_id
1 'polypeptide(L)'
;MNRHEEQLAAEAERLLGSDLSRLPKPDPGEEARLLSRLPVADPDNPVMVVRSIRFPAELEQQIKAAAEADGVTPSEWVRTAVQRVLTGRDEGLVSVTEAIKALQRLPHAA
;
A
#
# COMPACT_ATOMS: atom_id res chain seq x y z
N MET A 1 -30.13 4.06 -2.93
CA MET A 1 -29.22 4.95 -3.67
C MET A 1 -29.62 6.37 -3.32
N ASN A 2 -28.70 7.17 -2.79
CA ASN A 2 -29.01 8.54 -2.38
C ASN A 2 -29.15 9.43 -3.63
N ARG A 3 -30.07 10.41 -3.59
CA ARG A 3 -30.31 11.37 -4.70
C ARG A 3 -29.03 12.07 -5.18
N HIS A 4 -28.06 12.24 -4.27
CA HIS A 4 -26.74 12.79 -4.55
C HIS A 4 -25.86 11.84 -5.38
N GLU A 5 -25.94 10.54 -5.13
CA GLU A 5 -25.19 9.50 -5.87
C GLU A 5 -25.72 9.36 -7.30
N GLU A 6 -27.05 9.45 -7.48
CA GLU A 6 -27.68 9.43 -8.80
C GLU A 6 -27.28 10.64 -9.65
N GLN A 7 -27.19 11.83 -9.03
CA GLN A 7 -26.71 13.04 -9.70
C GLN A 7 -25.23 12.96 -10.07
N LEU A 8 -24.40 12.41 -9.17
CA LEU A 8 -22.97 12.18 -9.42
C LEU A 8 -22.74 11.17 -10.56
N ALA A 9 -23.52 10.09 -10.61
CA ALA A 9 -23.41 9.07 -11.64
C ALA A 9 -23.82 9.62 -13.03
N ALA A 10 -24.94 10.35 -13.10
CA ALA A 10 -25.42 10.96 -14.34
C ALA A 10 -24.43 12.03 -14.88
N GLU A 11 -23.83 12.82 -13.99
CA GLU A 11 -22.84 13.81 -14.39
C GLU A 11 -21.52 13.17 -14.81
N ALA A 12 -21.08 12.09 -14.14
CA ALA A 12 -19.90 11.32 -14.55
C ALA A 12 -20.07 10.69 -15.94
N GLU A 13 -21.25 10.12 -16.23
CA GLU A 13 -21.56 9.56 -17.54
C GLU A 13 -21.58 10.63 -18.65
N ARG A 14 -22.13 11.82 -18.35
CA ARG A 14 -22.08 12.99 -19.24
C ARG A 14 -20.66 13.43 -19.53
N LEU A 15 -19.79 13.45 -18.51
CA LEU A 15 -18.39 13.85 -18.63
C LEU A 15 -17.55 12.83 -19.42
N LEU A 16 -17.79 11.53 -19.23
CA LEU A 16 -17.13 10.46 -19.96
C LEU A 16 -17.42 10.51 -21.47
N GLY A 17 -18.60 10.99 -21.87
CA GLY A 17 -18.97 11.23 -23.28
C GLY A 17 -18.48 12.56 -23.85
N SER A 18 -17.80 13.39 -23.06
CA SER A 18 -17.38 14.75 -23.46
C SER A 18 -15.88 14.84 -23.76
N ASP A 19 -15.51 15.78 -24.63
CA ASP A 19 -14.11 16.11 -24.88
C ASP A 19 -13.50 16.79 -23.64
N LEU A 20 -12.74 16.02 -22.86
CA LEU A 20 -12.13 16.46 -21.60
C LEU A 20 -11.17 17.65 -21.79
N SER A 21 -10.71 17.92 -23.00
CA SER A 21 -9.87 19.10 -23.31
C SER A 21 -10.63 20.42 -23.27
N ARG A 22 -11.97 20.37 -23.21
CA ARG A 22 -12.88 21.54 -23.23
C ARG A 22 -13.71 21.69 -21.97
N LEU A 23 -13.36 20.99 -20.90
CA LEU A 23 -14.05 21.16 -19.63
C LEU A 23 -13.96 22.61 -19.16
N PRO A 24 -15.07 23.17 -18.62
CA PRO A 24 -15.02 24.48 -18.01
C PRO A 24 -13.97 24.46 -16.90
N LYS A 25 -13.04 25.42 -16.95
CA LYS A 25 -12.10 25.60 -15.85
C LYS A 25 -12.91 25.92 -14.58
N PRO A 26 -12.56 25.35 -13.42
CA PRO A 26 -13.18 25.72 -12.17
C PRO A 26 -13.07 27.23 -11.95
N ASP A 27 -14.07 27.81 -11.29
CA ASP A 27 -13.95 29.17 -10.79
C ASP A 27 -12.75 29.25 -9.81
N PRO A 28 -11.88 30.28 -9.88
CA PRO A 28 -10.73 30.38 -8.98
C PRO A 28 -11.07 30.32 -7.48
N GLY A 29 -12.26 30.80 -7.08
CA GLY A 29 -12.74 30.71 -5.70
C GLY A 29 -13.15 29.29 -5.30
N GLU A 30 -13.77 28.55 -6.22
CA GLU A 30 -14.11 27.14 -6.04
C GLU A 30 -12.86 26.26 -5.98
N GLU A 31 -11.89 26.50 -6.86
CA GLU A 31 -10.60 25.81 -6.87
C GLU A 31 -9.86 25.99 -5.53
N ALA A 32 -9.74 27.23 -5.04
CA ALA A 32 -9.12 27.52 -3.75
C ALA A 32 -9.81 26.80 -2.58
N ARG A 33 -11.15 26.73 -2.60
CA ARG A 33 -11.96 26.05 -1.58
C ARG A 33 -11.78 24.53 -1.61
N LEU A 34 -11.58 23.94 -2.79
CA LEU A 34 -11.30 22.51 -2.94
C LEU A 34 -9.88 22.18 -2.48
N LEU A 35 -8.90 22.99 -2.89
CA LEU A 35 -7.50 22.83 -2.47
C LEU A 35 -7.35 22.96 -0.95
N SER A 36 -8.11 23.85 -0.29
CA SER A 36 -8.06 24.00 1.17
C SER A 36 -8.62 22.80 1.95
N ARG A 37 -9.29 21.85 1.28
CA ARG A 37 -9.79 20.60 1.88
C ARG A 37 -8.85 19.43 1.69
N LEU A 38 -7.84 19.57 0.83
CA LEU A 38 -6.84 18.53 0.67
C LEU A 38 -6.03 18.43 1.97
N PRO A 39 -5.67 17.22 2.41
CA PRO A 39 -4.71 17.09 3.49
C PRO A 39 -3.43 17.83 3.10
N VAL A 40 -2.83 18.52 4.07
CA VAL A 40 -1.51 19.17 3.86
C VAL A 40 -0.57 18.08 3.35
N ALA A 41 -0.04 18.28 2.14
CA ALA A 41 0.98 17.41 1.61
C ALA A 41 2.20 17.56 2.52
N ASP A 42 2.41 16.58 3.39
CA ASP A 42 3.60 16.52 4.21
C ASP A 42 4.77 16.09 3.29
N PRO A 43 5.77 16.96 3.04
CA PRO A 43 6.89 16.65 2.18
C PRO A 43 7.76 15.51 2.72
N ASP A 44 7.66 15.20 4.01
CA ASP A 44 8.36 14.10 4.68
C ASP A 44 7.52 12.82 4.74
N ASN A 45 6.28 12.84 4.23
CA ASN A 45 5.46 11.64 4.14
C ASN A 45 6.13 10.67 3.14
N PRO A 46 6.54 9.47 3.58
CA PRO A 46 7.27 8.54 2.71
C PRO A 46 6.42 8.19 1.49
N VAL A 47 6.87 8.67 0.32
CA VAL A 47 6.26 8.31 -0.95
C VAL A 47 6.47 6.81 -1.15
N MET A 48 5.39 6.03 -1.24
CA MET A 48 5.51 4.64 -1.65
C MET A 48 5.99 4.58 -3.10
N VAL A 49 7.25 4.18 -3.29
CA VAL A 49 7.81 3.98 -4.62
C VAL A 49 7.60 2.53 -5.04
N VAL A 50 6.75 2.30 -6.03
CA VAL A 50 6.60 0.99 -6.68
C VAL A 50 7.67 0.86 -7.76
N ARG A 51 8.47 -0.22 -7.70
CA ARG A 51 9.44 -0.58 -8.74
C ARG A 51 9.06 -1.92 -9.33
N SER A 52 8.90 -1.98 -10.66
CA SER A 52 8.74 -3.25 -11.37
C SER A 52 10.09 -3.92 -11.53
N ILE A 53 10.25 -5.09 -10.91
CA ILE A 53 11.43 -5.94 -11.03
C ILE A 53 11.08 -7.12 -11.94
N ARG A 54 12.00 -7.51 -12.83
CA ARG A 54 11.85 -8.72 -13.65
C ARG A 54 12.71 -9.83 -13.05
N PHE A 55 12.12 -11.01 -12.92
CA PHE A 55 12.81 -12.22 -12.47
C PHE A 55 12.94 -13.21 -13.64
N PRO A 56 13.96 -14.08 -13.64
CA PRO A 56 13.92 -15.31 -14.42
C PRO A 56 12.64 -16.09 -14.12
N ALA A 57 12.08 -16.76 -15.13
CA ALA A 57 10.77 -17.41 -15.03
C ALA A 57 10.73 -18.47 -13.92
N GLU A 58 11.81 -19.26 -13.80
CA GLU A 58 11.96 -20.31 -12.79
C GLU A 58 12.01 -19.71 -11.39
N LEU A 59 12.71 -18.58 -11.22
CA LEU A 59 12.79 -17.87 -9.94
C LEU A 59 11.42 -17.29 -9.54
N GLU A 60 10.67 -16.76 -10.50
CA GLU A 60 9.32 -16.25 -10.23
C GLU A 60 8.38 -17.37 -9.76
N GLN A 61 8.47 -18.57 -10.34
CA GLN A 61 7.71 -19.74 -9.89
C GLN A 61 8.07 -20.15 -8.47
N GLN A 62 9.37 -20.16 -8.13
CA GLN A 62 9.84 -20.47 -6.79
C GLN A 62 9.35 -19.45 -5.76
N ILE A 63 9.39 -18.15 -6.08
CA ILE A 63 8.87 -17.08 -5.22
C ILE A 63 7.38 -17.27 -4.97
N LYS A 64 6.59 -17.60 -6.00
CA LYS A 64 5.15 -17.83 -5.88
C LYS A 64 4.85 -19.02 -4.96
N ALA A 65 5.54 -20.14 -5.14
CA ALA A 65 5.37 -21.31 -4.30
C ALA A 65 5.74 -21.04 -2.83
N ALA A 66 6.83 -20.31 -2.60
CA ALA A 66 7.26 -19.95 -1.25
C ALA A 66 6.27 -18.98 -0.57
N ALA A 67 5.79 -17.98 -1.30
CA ALA A 67 4.80 -17.03 -0.79
C ALA A 67 3.46 -17.72 -0.43
N GLU A 68 3.01 -18.67 -1.27
CA GLU A 68 1.82 -19.48 -1.00
C GLU A 68 1.99 -20.35 0.25
N ALA A 69 3.14 -21.01 0.40
CA ALA A 69 3.44 -21.80 1.59
C ALA A 69 3.45 -20.96 2.89
N ASP A 70 3.90 -19.71 2.79
CA ASP A 70 3.92 -18.75 3.90
C ASP A 70 2.60 -17.99 4.08
N GLY A 71 1.61 -18.19 3.21
CA GLY A 71 0.29 -17.54 3.27
C GLY A 71 0.31 -16.03 3.00
N VAL A 72 1.30 -15.54 2.24
CA VAL A 72 1.49 -14.12 1.92
C VAL A 72 1.51 -13.88 0.41
N THR A 73 1.44 -12.61 -0.01
CA THR A 73 1.60 -12.29 -1.43
C THR A 73 3.07 -12.40 -1.87
N PRO A 74 3.37 -12.69 -3.16
CA PRO A 74 4.74 -12.69 -3.67
C PRO A 74 5.50 -11.39 -3.41
N SER A 75 4.82 -10.24 -3.48
CA SER A 75 5.41 -8.93 -3.21
C SER A 75 5.81 -8.75 -1.74
N GLU A 76 4.97 -9.20 -0.80
CA GLU A 76 5.29 -9.17 0.63
C GLU A 76 6.43 -10.13 0.96
N TRP A 77 6.44 -11.30 0.33
CA TRP A 77 7.48 -12.30 0.48
C TRP A 77 8.84 -11.75 0.05
N VAL A 78 8.92 -11.18 -1.16
CA VAL A 78 10.14 -10.55 -1.70
C VAL A 78 10.58 -9.38 -0.83
N ARG A 79 9.65 -8.51 -0.38
CA ARG A 79 9.97 -7.40 0.52
C ARG A 79 10.60 -7.89 1.82
N THR A 80 10.03 -8.95 2.40
CA THR A 80 10.54 -9.55 3.64
C THR A 80 11.91 -10.17 3.45
N ALA A 81 12.13 -10.88 2.34
CA ALA A 81 13.43 -11.45 2.00
C ALA A 81 14.50 -10.37 1.84
N VAL A 82 14.21 -9.30 1.08
CA VAL A 82 15.11 -8.16 0.91
C VAL A 82 15.40 -7.47 2.25
N GLN A 83 14.36 -7.23 3.07
CA GLN A 83 14.52 -6.62 4.39
C GLN A 83 15.42 -7.45 5.31
N ARG A 84 15.29 -8.78 5.30
CA ARG A 84 16.14 -9.69 6.09
C ARG A 84 17.62 -9.56 5.71
N VAL A 85 17.91 -9.55 4.41
CA VAL A 85 19.28 -9.38 3.89
C VAL A 85 19.83 -8.01 4.25
N LEU A 86 19.07 -6.94 4.02
CA LEU A 86 19.53 -5.56 4.25
C LEU A 86 19.73 -5.22 5.73
N THR A 87 18.99 -5.85 6.63
CA THR A 87 19.11 -5.61 8.08
C THR A 87 20.21 -6.45 8.74
N GLY A 88 20.94 -7.29 8.00
CA GLY A 88 22.04 -8.09 8.54
C GLY A 88 21.60 -9.07 9.65
N ARG A 89 20.32 -9.48 9.68
CA ARG A 89 19.78 -10.38 10.70
C ARG A 89 20.17 -11.86 10.49
N ASP A 90 21.47 -12.14 10.41
CA ASP A 90 22.01 -13.41 10.90
C ASP A 90 22.40 -13.33 12.40
N GLU A 91 22.45 -12.12 12.99
CA GLU A 91 22.58 -11.93 14.43
C GLU A 91 21.37 -11.15 14.97
N GLY A 92 20.45 -11.83 15.67
CA GLY A 92 19.40 -11.13 16.43
C GLY A 92 17.96 -11.64 16.31
N LEU A 93 17.73 -12.78 15.64
CA LEU A 93 16.49 -13.52 15.87
C LEU A 93 16.69 -14.41 17.09
N VAL A 94 16.08 -14.02 18.21
CA VAL A 94 15.91 -14.90 19.36
C VAL A 94 15.22 -16.16 18.84
N SER A 95 15.85 -17.33 19.01
CA SER A 95 15.26 -18.62 18.63
C SER A 95 13.80 -18.69 19.09
N VAL A 96 12.91 -19.31 18.30
CA VAL A 96 11.49 -19.49 18.66
C VAL A 96 11.35 -20.04 20.09
N THR A 97 12.25 -20.92 20.51
CA THR A 97 12.31 -21.45 21.88
C THR A 97 12.62 -20.39 22.92
N GLU A 98 13.57 -19.50 22.64
CA GLU A 98 13.92 -18.38 23.53
C GLU A 98 12.83 -17.30 23.53
N ALA A 99 12.14 -17.08 22.41
CA ALA A 99 10.98 -16.20 22.32
C ALA A 99 9.81 -16.74 23.16
N ILE A 100 9.54 -18.05 23.10
CA ILE A 100 8.53 -18.72 23.93
C ILE A 100 8.89 -18.62 25.42
N LYS A 101 10.15 -18.86 25.80
CA LYS A 101 10.60 -18.68 27.19
C LYS A 101 10.45 -17.23 27.66
N ALA A 102 10.75 -16.25 26.81
CA ALA A 102 10.60 -14.84 27.13
C ALA A 102 9.12 -14.49 27.36
N LEU A 103 8.21 -14.98 26.50
CA LEU A 103 6.77 -14.79 26.66
C LEU A 103 6.23 -15.43 27.95
N GLN A 104 6.71 -16.61 28.31
CA GLN A 104 6.33 -17.31 29.54
C GLN A 104 6.83 -16.61 30.82
N ARG A 105 7.86 -15.76 30.73
CA ARG A 105 8.40 -14.98 31.85
C ARG A 105 7.69 -13.65 32.08
N LEU A 106 6.81 -13.24 31.18
CA LEU A 106 5.99 -12.04 31.38
C LEU A 106 4.92 -12.35 32.44
N PRO A 107 4.75 -11.49 33.46
CA PRO A 107 3.66 -11.64 34.41
C PRO A 107 2.33 -11.57 33.63
N HIS A 108 1.45 -12.53 33.86
CA HIS A 108 0.11 -12.48 33.29
C HIS A 108 -0.57 -11.23 33.86
N ALA A 109 -1.06 -10.35 32.98
CA ALA A 109 -1.85 -9.21 33.42
C ALA A 109 -3.05 -9.75 34.22
N ALA A 110 -3.12 -9.34 35.48
CA ALA A 110 -4.15 -9.75 36.44
C ALA A 110 -5.54 -9.21 36.07
#